data_AF-A0A957V3V4-F1
#
_entry.id   AF-A0A957V3V4-F1
#
_cell.length_a   1.000
_cell.length_b   1.000
_cell.length_c   1.000
_cell.angle_alpha   90.00
_cell.angle_beta   90.00
_cell.angle_gamma   90.00
#
_symmetry.space_group_name_H-M   'P 1'
#
loop_
_entity.id
_entity.type
_entity.pdbx_description
1 polymer ?
#
loop_
_entity_poly.entity_id
_entity_poly.type
_entity_poly.pdbx_seq_one_letter_code
_entity_poly.pdbx_strand_id
1 'polypeptide(L)'
;MELNILRLIIFFLFFGGVSTPVAQPANEQSPAAEPGRAPAPLLAAMHYVPAATETLAFTDWAVLKTALDAEGITGASPEDVKLDFLRDATMDLATASGFGLAHLDKMHELWGWDTTDLEWEATLTGGPPVYVLKLREDFPVDDLVALFERRGFARAQQGEAVVLTHRLDLSVDWLTEPALFNAAIFPADHVLIHASSPDAVAAAVAAFDGSAPSWAAAAGYATLAERLAGSVSALAGSGSVMCMPFDPDGLPRDTGDEALSALAAALEQGAGVQPFAAMAVAYRLGEEGQPHGQILFQYAEPSAAENDLAPRRLLAESGVSLVTGKPYAATLFTVTDAGVDDDTLAMTVEPVDGKARRLFDMVYRRDLLFAVCP
;
A
#
# COMPACT_ATOMS: atom_id res chain seq x y z
N MET A 1 -6.69 26.74 8.58
CA MET A 1 -5.83 25.53 8.70
C MET A 1 -6.64 24.26 9.01
N GLU A 2 -7.93 24.36 9.37
CA GLU A 2 -8.79 23.19 9.69
C GLU A 2 -9.40 22.47 8.49
N LEU A 3 -9.33 23.03 7.27
CA LEU A 3 -10.05 22.47 6.11
C LEU A 3 -9.29 21.34 5.36
N ASN A 4 -7.99 21.16 5.62
CA ASN A 4 -7.18 20.14 4.94
C ASN A 4 -7.11 18.80 5.69
N ILE A 5 -7.32 18.80 7.01
CA ILE A 5 -7.32 17.56 7.83
C ILE A 5 -8.62 16.76 7.61
N LEU A 6 -9.75 17.45 7.37
CA LEU A 6 -11.04 16.80 7.12
C LEU A 6 -11.10 16.02 5.80
N ARG A 7 -10.21 16.32 4.83
CA ARG A 7 -10.11 15.56 3.57
C ARG A 7 -9.30 14.26 3.71
N LEU A 8 -8.52 14.09 4.78
CA LEU A 8 -7.76 12.87 5.05
C LEU A 8 -8.65 11.76 5.64
N ILE A 9 -9.74 12.14 6.35
CA ILE A 9 -10.54 11.23 7.18
C ILE A 9 -11.73 10.60 6.42
N ILE A 10 -12.21 11.20 5.33
CA ILE A 10 -13.38 10.70 4.58
C ILE A 10 -13.04 9.46 3.69
N PHE A 11 -11.78 9.04 3.63
CA PHE A 11 -11.27 8.06 2.67
C PHE A 11 -11.54 6.56 2.97
N PHE A 12 -11.98 6.19 4.18
CA PHE A 12 -11.90 4.78 4.63
C PHE A 12 -13.20 3.95 4.67
N LEU A 13 -14.34 4.49 4.22
CA LEU A 13 -15.61 3.77 4.27
C LEU A 13 -16.06 3.45 2.85
N PHE A 14 -16.10 2.17 2.44
CA PHE A 14 -17.07 1.56 1.51
C PHE A 14 -16.50 0.35 0.74
N PHE A 15 -16.23 -0.80 1.37
CA PHE A 15 -16.15 -2.07 0.61
C PHE A 15 -16.55 -3.28 1.47
N GLY A 16 -17.48 -4.08 0.93
CA GLY A 16 -17.88 -5.37 1.46
C GLY A 16 -18.51 -6.20 0.35
N GLY A 17 -17.77 -7.18 -0.17
CA GLY A 17 -18.21 -8.12 -1.20
C GLY A 17 -17.75 -9.53 -0.86
N VAL A 18 -18.55 -10.54 -1.21
CA VAL A 18 -18.29 -11.96 -0.91
C VAL A 18 -17.53 -12.59 -2.07
N SER A 19 -16.36 -13.18 -1.81
CA SER A 19 -15.52 -13.86 -2.82
C SER A 19 -15.51 -15.38 -2.65
N THR A 20 -15.48 -16.10 -3.77
CA THR A 20 -15.32 -17.58 -3.84
C THR A 20 -13.87 -17.97 -4.19
N PRO A 21 -13.34 -19.09 -3.67
CA PRO A 21 -11.95 -19.49 -3.87
C PRO A 21 -11.71 -20.12 -5.25
N VAL A 22 -10.58 -19.79 -5.88
CA VAL A 22 -10.04 -20.42 -7.11
C VAL A 22 -8.89 -21.36 -6.73
N ALA A 23 -8.82 -22.54 -7.37
CA ALA A 23 -7.79 -23.54 -7.12
C ALA A 23 -6.46 -23.19 -7.81
N GLN A 24 -5.36 -23.42 -7.09
CA GLN A 24 -4.00 -23.03 -7.47
C GLN A 24 -3.25 -24.23 -8.10
N PRO A 25 -2.56 -24.07 -9.25
CA PRO A 25 -1.65 -25.10 -9.77
C PRO A 25 -0.29 -25.09 -9.05
N ALA A 26 0.37 -26.25 -8.99
CA ALA A 26 1.64 -26.45 -8.31
C ALA A 26 2.83 -25.91 -9.12
N ASN A 27 3.71 -25.13 -8.49
CA ASN A 27 4.79 -24.39 -9.14
C ASN A 27 6.15 -25.11 -9.07
N GLU A 28 6.93 -25.00 -10.15
CA GLU A 28 8.35 -25.39 -10.24
C GLU A 28 9.25 -24.38 -9.50
N GLN A 29 10.40 -24.84 -9.01
CA GLN A 29 11.23 -24.16 -8.01
C GLN A 29 12.08 -23.00 -8.58
N SER A 30 11.90 -21.80 -8.00
CA SER A 30 12.81 -20.65 -8.15
C SER A 30 14.21 -20.91 -7.56
N PRO A 31 15.26 -20.23 -8.08
CA PRO A 31 16.63 -20.34 -7.57
C PRO A 31 16.75 -19.84 -6.12
N ALA A 32 17.60 -20.50 -5.33
CA ALA A 32 17.78 -20.23 -3.90
C ALA A 32 18.45 -18.86 -3.64
N ALA A 33 17.87 -18.09 -2.72
CA ALA A 33 18.37 -16.78 -2.28
C ALA A 33 19.75 -16.88 -1.58
N GLU A 34 20.57 -15.82 -1.70
CA GLU A 34 21.84 -15.71 -0.97
C GLU A 34 21.59 -15.60 0.54
N PRO A 35 22.23 -16.45 1.37
CA PRO A 35 22.02 -16.42 2.82
C PRO A 35 22.62 -15.15 3.45
N GLY A 36 21.78 -14.33 4.10
CA GLY A 36 22.19 -13.25 4.99
C GLY A 36 21.81 -11.83 4.57
N ARG A 37 21.19 -11.62 3.40
CA ARG A 37 20.60 -10.33 3.03
C ARG A 37 19.19 -10.24 3.58
N ALA A 38 18.89 -9.21 4.38
CA ALA A 38 17.51 -8.93 4.77
C ALA A 38 16.66 -8.74 3.49
N PRO A 39 15.42 -9.27 3.44
CA PRO A 39 14.54 -9.05 2.32
C PRO A 39 14.28 -7.55 2.13
N ALA A 40 13.97 -7.14 0.89
CA ALA A 40 13.56 -5.77 0.64
C ALA A 40 12.32 -5.43 1.52
N PRO A 41 12.23 -4.21 2.09
CA PRO A 41 11.16 -3.83 3.03
C PRO A 41 9.74 -4.16 2.57
N LEU A 42 9.40 -3.93 1.29
CA LEU A 42 8.09 -4.28 0.76
C LEU A 42 7.85 -5.80 0.72
N LEU A 43 8.85 -6.60 0.34
CA LEU A 43 8.74 -8.06 0.37
C LEU A 43 8.56 -8.54 1.82
N ALA A 44 9.29 -7.95 2.78
CA ALA A 44 9.12 -8.22 4.20
C ALA A 44 7.69 -7.92 4.66
N ALA A 45 7.11 -6.78 4.26
CA ALA A 45 5.73 -6.43 4.54
C ALA A 45 4.75 -7.47 3.96
N MET A 46 4.98 -7.96 2.74
CA MET A 46 4.12 -8.94 2.07
C MET A 46 4.02 -10.30 2.76
N HIS A 47 4.97 -10.65 3.65
CA HIS A 47 4.84 -11.85 4.48
C HIS A 47 3.70 -11.75 5.50
N TYR A 48 3.36 -10.54 5.95
CA TYR A 48 2.27 -10.30 6.88
C TYR A 48 0.90 -10.14 6.22
N VAL A 49 0.85 -10.19 4.88
CA VAL A 49 -0.37 -9.91 4.11
C VAL A 49 -1.13 -11.20 3.83
N PRO A 50 -2.29 -11.44 4.47
CA PRO A 50 -3.09 -12.62 4.16
C PRO A 50 -3.50 -12.65 2.69
N ALA A 51 -3.57 -13.83 2.09
CA ALA A 51 -3.94 -13.98 0.67
C ALA A 51 -5.30 -13.36 0.31
N ALA A 52 -6.23 -13.27 1.27
CA ALA A 52 -7.55 -12.66 1.08
C ALA A 52 -7.55 -11.11 1.10
N THR A 53 -6.40 -10.49 1.36
CA THR A 53 -6.25 -9.02 1.29
C THR A 53 -6.60 -8.54 -0.12
N GLU A 54 -7.31 -7.43 -0.21
CA GLU A 54 -7.71 -6.84 -1.49
C GLU A 54 -6.68 -5.83 -1.98
N THR A 55 -6.20 -4.96 -1.09
CA THR A 55 -5.16 -3.98 -1.39
C THR A 55 -4.16 -3.80 -0.25
N LEU A 56 -2.95 -3.41 -0.62
CA LEU A 56 -1.85 -3.02 0.23
C LEU A 56 -1.38 -1.63 -0.15
N ALA A 57 -1.25 -0.75 0.82
CA ALA A 57 -0.51 0.49 0.72
C ALA A 57 0.76 0.38 1.54
N PHE A 58 1.90 0.81 1.01
CA PHE A 58 3.21 0.68 1.64
C PHE A 58 3.99 1.98 1.58
N THR A 59 4.72 2.30 2.65
CA THR A 59 5.64 3.43 2.72
C THR A 59 6.92 3.03 3.44
N ASP A 60 8.07 3.30 2.82
CA ASP A 60 9.41 3.13 3.37
C ASP A 60 9.87 4.47 3.99
N TRP A 61 9.67 4.59 5.30
CA TRP A 61 10.03 5.78 6.07
C TRP A 61 11.54 5.99 6.16
N ALA A 62 12.33 4.92 6.17
CA ALA A 62 13.78 5.00 6.20
C ALA A 62 14.33 5.67 4.93
N VAL A 63 13.78 5.32 3.76
CA VAL A 63 14.16 5.97 2.49
C VAL A 63 13.71 7.42 2.47
N LEU A 64 12.50 7.75 2.95
CA LEU A 64 12.01 9.13 3.03
C LEU A 64 12.88 10.00 3.95
N LYS A 65 13.27 9.47 5.12
CA LYS A 65 14.16 10.17 6.04
C LYS A 65 15.52 10.45 5.41
N THR A 66 16.11 9.46 4.74
CA THR A 66 17.38 9.62 4.03
C THR A 66 17.26 10.67 2.91
N ALA A 67 16.19 10.64 2.13
CA ALA A 67 15.98 11.58 1.04
C ALA A 67 15.78 13.03 1.51
N LEU A 68 15.34 13.22 2.76
CA LEU A 68 15.03 14.51 3.36
C LEU A 68 16.03 14.93 4.44
N ASP A 69 17.19 14.25 4.56
CA ASP A 69 18.24 14.53 5.57
C ASP A 69 17.68 14.54 7.01
N ALA A 70 16.85 13.53 7.30
CA ALA A 70 15.97 13.43 8.47
C ALA A 70 16.12 12.09 9.22
N GLU A 71 17.22 11.36 9.05
CA GLU A 71 17.47 10.04 9.65
C GLU A 71 17.45 10.06 11.19
N GLY A 72 17.76 11.21 11.79
CA GLY A 72 17.73 11.40 13.24
C GLY A 72 16.34 11.68 13.82
N ILE A 73 15.31 11.90 13.00
CA ILE A 73 13.96 12.22 13.48
C ILE A 73 13.29 10.93 13.98
N THR A 74 12.95 10.93 15.26
CA THR A 74 12.18 9.90 15.97
C THR A 74 10.97 10.51 16.68
N GLY A 75 10.11 9.70 17.29
CA GLY A 75 8.91 10.18 17.97
C GLY A 75 9.22 11.11 19.15
N ALA A 76 10.42 10.99 19.72
CA ALA A 76 10.92 11.86 20.80
C ALA A 76 11.40 13.24 20.31
N SER A 77 11.45 13.47 19.00
CA SER A 77 11.84 14.77 18.43
C SER A 77 10.79 15.84 18.72
N PRO A 78 11.17 17.13 18.73
CA PRO A 78 10.22 18.23 18.82
C PRO A 78 9.09 18.12 17.78
N GLU A 79 7.86 18.46 18.19
CA GLU A 79 6.67 18.27 17.36
C GLU A 79 6.74 19.06 16.04
N ASP A 80 7.26 20.28 16.08
CA ASP A 80 7.46 21.13 14.90
C ASP A 80 8.40 20.48 13.87
N VAL A 81 9.50 19.88 14.35
CA VAL A 81 10.45 19.13 13.51
C VAL A 81 9.77 17.92 12.86
N LYS A 82 8.95 17.16 13.62
CA LYS A 82 8.21 16.02 13.07
C LYS A 82 7.17 16.45 12.02
N LEU A 83 6.44 17.53 12.30
CA LEU A 83 5.41 18.06 11.39
C LEU A 83 6.02 18.61 10.09
N ASP A 84 7.15 19.31 10.16
CA ASP A 84 7.86 19.77 8.96
C ASP A 84 8.33 18.60 8.11
N PHE A 85 8.97 17.59 8.71
CA PHE A 85 9.35 16.36 8.00
C PHE A 85 8.15 15.67 7.33
N LEU A 86 7.07 15.43 8.06
CA LEU A 86 5.90 14.73 7.53
C LEU A 86 5.19 15.53 6.43
N ARG A 87 5.13 16.86 6.57
CA ARG A 87 4.61 17.73 5.51
C ARG A 87 5.42 17.56 4.23
N ASP A 88 6.74 17.63 4.33
CA ASP A 88 7.63 17.55 3.17
C ASP A 88 7.58 16.14 2.55
N ALA A 89 7.58 15.09 3.38
CA ALA A 89 7.38 13.70 2.95
C ALA A 89 6.05 13.51 2.20
N THR A 90 4.93 14.01 2.71
CA THR A 90 3.62 13.86 2.04
C THR A 90 3.45 14.75 0.81
N MET A 91 4.01 15.97 0.81
CA MET A 91 3.79 16.94 -0.27
C MET A 91 4.74 16.77 -1.45
N ASP A 92 5.99 16.36 -1.19
CA ASP A 92 7.02 16.25 -2.22
C ASP A 92 7.23 14.82 -2.69
N LEU A 93 7.24 13.85 -1.76
CA LEU A 93 7.53 12.46 -2.07
C LEU A 93 6.29 11.56 -2.04
N ALA A 94 5.23 11.96 -1.34
CA ALA A 94 3.95 11.25 -1.21
C ALA A 94 4.05 9.89 -0.51
N THR A 95 3.19 9.71 0.50
CA THR A 95 3.10 8.48 1.28
C THR A 95 1.82 7.74 0.90
N ALA A 96 1.91 6.42 0.70
CA ALA A 96 0.74 5.58 0.43
C ALA A 96 0.12 5.05 1.73
N SER A 97 0.94 4.75 2.73
CA SER A 97 0.53 4.39 4.09
C SER A 97 0.94 5.48 5.07
N GLY A 98 0.27 5.54 6.23
CA GLY A 98 0.41 6.64 7.17
C GLY A 98 -0.35 6.43 8.48
N PHE A 99 -0.13 5.33 9.18
CA PHE A 99 -0.87 5.04 10.41
C PHE A 99 -0.54 6.05 11.52
N GLY A 100 -1.57 6.53 12.20
CA GLY A 100 -1.44 7.45 13.33
C GLY A 100 -1.10 8.91 12.95
N LEU A 101 -0.93 9.24 11.67
CA LEU A 101 -0.60 10.61 11.23
C LEU A 101 -1.64 11.65 11.68
N ALA A 102 -2.92 11.28 11.73
CA ALA A 102 -4.00 12.17 12.19
C ALA A 102 -3.93 12.49 13.70
N HIS A 103 -3.14 11.72 14.45
CA HIS A 103 -2.99 11.79 15.90
C HIS A 103 -1.51 11.89 16.31
N LEU A 104 -0.64 12.41 15.43
CA LEU A 104 0.80 12.47 15.65
C LEU A 104 1.16 13.14 16.99
N ASP A 105 0.47 14.23 17.33
CA ASP A 105 0.62 14.99 18.58
C ASP A 105 0.45 14.12 19.83
N LYS A 106 -0.42 13.11 19.75
CA LYS A 106 -0.77 12.22 20.85
C LYS A 106 -0.14 10.84 20.78
N MET A 107 0.22 10.36 19.59
CA MET A 107 0.72 9.00 19.40
C MET A 107 1.96 8.75 20.24
N HIS A 108 2.98 9.62 20.16
CA HIS A 108 4.18 9.45 20.98
C HIS A 108 3.91 9.63 22.48
N GLU A 109 3.14 10.66 22.86
CA GLU A 109 2.82 10.91 24.28
C GLU A 109 2.10 9.72 24.92
N LEU A 110 1.11 9.16 24.22
CA LEU A 110 0.28 8.10 24.75
C LEU A 110 0.94 6.74 24.54
N TRP A 111 1.52 6.45 23.39
CA TRP A 111 1.97 5.09 23.05
C TRP A 111 3.49 4.91 23.08
N GLY A 112 4.26 5.97 23.31
CA GLY A 112 5.72 5.93 23.31
C GLY A 112 6.33 5.80 21.92
N TRP A 113 5.51 5.83 20.86
CA TRP A 113 5.94 5.79 19.47
C TRP A 113 5.01 6.60 18.57
N ASP A 114 5.52 7.04 17.43
CA ASP A 114 4.70 7.52 16.32
C ASP A 114 5.30 7.12 14.96
N THR A 115 4.73 7.61 13.86
CA THR A 115 5.18 7.30 12.48
C THR A 115 6.67 7.58 12.27
N THR A 116 7.25 8.55 12.98
CA THR A 116 8.69 8.85 12.87
C THR A 116 9.58 7.86 13.60
N ASP A 117 9.05 6.92 14.37
CA ASP A 117 9.80 5.77 14.90
C ASP A 117 9.85 4.57 13.94
N LEU A 118 9.18 4.67 12.79
CA LEU A 118 9.08 3.58 11.82
C LEU A 118 10.23 3.59 10.81
N GLU A 119 10.62 2.40 10.37
CA GLU A 119 11.46 2.14 9.19
C GLU A 119 10.59 1.98 7.94
N TRP A 120 9.49 1.23 8.05
CA TRP A 120 8.48 1.09 7.01
C TRP A 120 7.13 0.75 7.62
N GLU A 121 6.06 0.95 6.85
CA GLU A 121 4.74 0.49 7.21
C GLU A 121 3.92 0.03 6.00
N ALA A 122 2.91 -0.80 6.27
CA ALA A 122 1.90 -1.19 5.32
C ALA A 122 0.49 -1.13 5.91
N THR A 123 -0.48 -0.67 5.12
CA THR A 123 -1.91 -0.73 5.42
C THR A 123 -2.58 -1.74 4.49
N LEU A 124 -3.29 -2.71 5.07
CA LEU A 124 -4.01 -3.77 4.37
C LEU A 124 -5.51 -3.49 4.42
N THR A 125 -6.21 -3.63 3.29
CA THR A 125 -7.67 -3.47 3.23
C THR A 125 -8.33 -4.61 2.44
N GLY A 126 -9.68 -4.61 2.39
CA GLY A 126 -10.50 -5.77 2.00
C GLY A 126 -11.25 -6.42 3.17
N GLY A 127 -11.18 -5.77 4.34
CA GLY A 127 -11.82 -6.16 5.59
C GLY A 127 -11.56 -5.06 6.63
N PRO A 128 -11.63 -5.37 7.95
CA PRO A 128 -11.10 -4.48 8.98
C PRO A 128 -9.64 -4.10 8.65
N PRO A 129 -9.28 -2.81 8.56
CA PRO A 129 -7.92 -2.41 8.21
C PRO A 129 -6.89 -3.00 9.17
N VAL A 130 -5.79 -3.48 8.60
CA VAL A 130 -4.63 -3.97 9.34
C VAL A 130 -3.44 -3.08 9.01
N TYR A 131 -2.72 -2.67 10.03
CA TYR A 131 -1.51 -1.84 9.91
C TYR A 131 -0.32 -2.67 10.38
N VAL A 132 0.65 -2.89 9.51
CA VAL A 132 1.89 -3.62 9.80
C VAL A 132 3.02 -2.61 9.80
N LEU A 133 3.65 -2.43 10.95
CA LEU A 133 4.55 -1.32 11.24
C LEU A 133 5.90 -1.90 11.67
N LYS A 134 6.97 -1.58 10.93
CA LYS A 134 8.34 -1.89 11.35
C LYS A 134 8.89 -0.72 12.13
N LEU A 135 9.14 -0.93 13.42
CA LEU A 135 9.84 0.00 14.28
C LEU A 135 11.35 -0.10 14.03
N ARG A 136 12.06 0.99 14.30
CA ARG A 136 13.52 1.05 14.33
C ARG A 136 14.12 -0.03 15.25
N GLU A 137 15.26 -0.59 14.85
CA GLU A 137 15.95 -1.68 15.56
C GLU A 137 16.37 -1.36 17.02
N ASP A 138 16.46 -0.08 17.38
CA ASP A 138 16.78 0.36 18.74
C ASP A 138 15.54 0.82 19.52
N PHE A 139 14.33 0.55 19.02
CA PHE A 139 13.09 0.85 19.71
C PHE A 139 12.89 -0.09 20.92
N PRO A 140 12.51 0.42 22.11
CA PRO A 140 12.35 -0.40 23.31
C PRO A 140 11.02 -1.18 23.28
N VAL A 141 10.97 -2.28 22.51
CA VAL A 141 9.75 -3.08 22.31
C VAL A 141 9.17 -3.63 23.62
N ASP A 142 10.03 -4.01 24.57
CA ASP A 142 9.59 -4.50 25.88
C ASP A 142 8.80 -3.44 26.67
N ASP A 143 9.19 -2.17 26.57
CA ASP A 143 8.48 -1.07 27.22
C ASP A 143 7.09 -0.83 26.60
N LEU A 144 6.99 -1.04 25.28
CA LEU A 144 5.71 -0.99 24.56
C LEU A 144 4.78 -2.13 24.98
N VAL A 145 5.28 -3.38 25.05
CA VAL A 145 4.49 -4.52 25.56
C VAL A 145 4.00 -4.24 26.99
N ALA A 146 4.89 -3.75 27.86
CA ALA A 146 4.52 -3.40 29.23
C ALA A 146 3.49 -2.26 29.29
N LEU A 147 3.52 -1.31 28.34
CA LEU A 147 2.53 -0.24 28.24
C LEU A 147 1.14 -0.79 27.89
N PHE A 148 1.02 -1.72 26.94
CA PHE A 148 -0.24 -2.40 26.63
C PHE A 148 -0.79 -3.13 27.86
N GLU A 149 0.05 -3.89 28.58
CA GLU A 149 -0.36 -4.59 29.80
C GLU A 149 -0.85 -3.61 30.89
N ARG A 150 -0.15 -2.48 31.10
CA ARG A 150 -0.59 -1.42 32.04
C ARG A 150 -1.94 -0.81 31.66
N ARG A 151 -2.28 -0.81 30.37
CA ARG A 151 -3.59 -0.36 29.85
C ARG A 151 -4.67 -1.43 29.88
N GLY A 152 -4.40 -2.59 30.48
CA GLY A 152 -5.40 -3.64 30.68
C GLY A 152 -5.59 -4.56 29.48
N PHE A 153 -4.66 -4.59 28.52
CA PHE A 153 -4.69 -5.55 27.43
C PHE A 153 -4.42 -6.95 27.96
N ALA A 154 -5.21 -7.93 27.51
CA ALA A 154 -4.94 -9.34 27.74
C ALA A 154 -3.79 -9.76 26.83
N ARG A 155 -2.75 -10.37 27.41
CA ARG A 155 -1.60 -10.90 26.70
C ARG A 155 -1.75 -12.39 26.41
N ALA A 156 -1.41 -12.78 25.20
CA ALA A 156 -1.24 -14.17 24.78
C ALA A 156 0.02 -14.32 23.92
N GLN A 157 0.61 -15.52 23.92
CA GLN A 157 1.71 -15.86 23.02
C GLN A 157 1.16 -16.69 21.85
N GLN A 158 1.49 -16.32 20.62
CA GLN A 158 1.16 -17.08 19.40
C GLN A 158 2.41 -17.18 18.52
N GLY A 159 3.06 -18.35 18.53
CA GLY A 159 4.36 -18.50 17.88
C GLY A 159 5.37 -17.51 18.45
N GLU A 160 5.99 -16.72 17.58
CA GLU A 160 6.95 -15.67 17.94
C GLU A 160 6.26 -14.34 18.33
N ALA A 161 4.97 -14.19 18.05
CA ALA A 161 4.21 -12.98 18.32
C ALA A 161 3.66 -12.93 19.76
N VAL A 162 3.77 -11.76 20.38
CA VAL A 162 3.01 -11.38 21.58
C VAL A 162 1.72 -10.71 21.12
N VAL A 163 0.58 -11.39 21.29
CA VAL A 163 -0.74 -10.87 20.94
C VAL A 163 -1.34 -10.16 22.14
N LEU A 164 -1.81 -8.94 21.93
CA LEU A 164 -2.35 -8.05 22.94
C LEU A 164 -3.76 -7.61 22.51
N THR A 165 -4.76 -8.00 23.29
CA THR A 165 -6.17 -7.73 22.96
C THR A 165 -6.84 -6.96 24.09
N HIS A 166 -7.57 -5.90 23.75
CA HIS A 166 -8.42 -5.17 24.67
C HIS A 166 -9.84 -5.13 24.11
N ARG A 167 -10.84 -5.26 25.00
CA ARG A 167 -12.24 -5.09 24.60
C ARG A 167 -12.44 -3.66 24.10
N LEU A 168 -13.09 -3.47 22.96
CA LEU A 168 -13.38 -2.12 22.45
C LEU A 168 -14.10 -1.28 23.53
N ASP A 169 -13.43 -0.21 23.95
CA ASP A 169 -13.90 0.75 24.95
C ASP A 169 -13.55 2.17 24.50
N LEU A 170 -14.48 2.82 23.82
CA LEU A 170 -14.27 4.16 23.26
C LEU A 170 -14.17 5.27 24.33
N SER A 171 -14.28 4.93 25.62
CA SER A 171 -14.21 5.90 26.72
C SER A 171 -12.83 6.07 27.35
N VAL A 172 -11.87 5.22 26.97
CA VAL A 172 -10.50 5.30 27.48
C VAL A 172 -9.79 6.56 26.99
N ASP A 173 -9.01 7.19 27.87
CA ASP A 173 -8.31 8.46 27.61
C ASP A 173 -7.12 8.34 26.65
N TRP A 174 -6.63 7.11 26.45
CA TRP A 174 -5.50 6.79 25.58
C TRP A 174 -5.89 6.45 24.14
N LEU A 175 -7.18 6.46 23.81
CA LEU A 175 -7.65 6.11 22.46
C LEU A 175 -7.28 7.21 21.46
N THR A 176 -6.43 6.86 20.51
CA THR A 176 -6.17 7.65 19.29
C THR A 176 -6.83 6.99 18.09
N GLU A 177 -6.58 5.70 17.86
CA GLU A 177 -7.13 4.92 16.74
C GLU A 177 -7.85 3.65 17.20
N PRO A 178 -9.03 3.30 16.65
CA PRO A 178 -9.73 2.05 16.98
C PRO A 178 -8.90 0.79 16.69
N ALA A 179 -7.93 0.85 15.77
CA ALA A 179 -7.05 -0.26 15.45
C ALA A 179 -6.09 -0.64 16.59
N LEU A 180 -5.91 0.23 17.60
CA LEU A 180 -5.01 -0.03 18.72
C LEU A 180 -5.57 -1.05 19.73
N PHE A 181 -6.86 -1.39 19.66
CA PHE A 181 -7.47 -2.35 20.59
C PHE A 181 -7.01 -3.79 20.38
N ASN A 182 -6.43 -4.12 19.22
CA ASN A 182 -5.83 -5.42 18.99
C ASN A 182 -4.46 -5.21 18.37
N ALA A 183 -3.46 -5.89 18.93
CA ALA A 183 -2.10 -5.84 18.44
C ALA A 183 -1.44 -7.20 18.43
N ALA A 184 -0.47 -7.37 17.53
CA ALA A 184 0.57 -8.39 17.65
C ALA A 184 1.93 -7.71 17.55
N ILE A 185 2.85 -8.11 18.40
CA ILE A 185 4.23 -7.61 18.41
C ILE A 185 5.16 -8.79 18.17
N PHE A 186 6.04 -8.68 17.18
CA PHE A 186 7.15 -9.59 16.92
C PHE A 186 8.42 -8.94 17.49
N PRO A 187 8.85 -9.28 18.72
CA PRO A 187 9.88 -8.51 19.40
C PRO A 187 11.25 -8.59 18.73
N ALA A 188 11.59 -9.75 18.15
CA ALA A 188 12.85 -9.95 17.47
C ALA A 188 12.94 -9.12 16.17
N ASP A 189 11.83 -8.96 15.46
CA ASP A 189 11.78 -8.26 14.18
C ASP A 189 11.41 -6.78 14.34
N HIS A 190 11.08 -6.31 15.56
CA HIS A 190 10.54 -4.99 15.83
C HIS A 190 9.29 -4.66 14.97
N VAL A 191 8.45 -5.67 14.70
CA VAL A 191 7.21 -5.48 13.94
C VAL A 191 6.01 -5.40 14.89
N LEU A 192 5.19 -4.37 14.68
CA LEU A 192 3.95 -4.11 15.38
C LEU A 192 2.79 -4.18 14.38
N ILE A 193 1.79 -4.99 14.68
CA ILE A 193 0.57 -5.12 13.88
C ILE A 193 -0.59 -4.54 14.69
N HIS A 194 -1.43 -3.73 14.06
CA HIS A 194 -2.67 -3.19 14.62
C HIS A 194 -3.88 -3.52 13.75
N ALA A 195 -5.01 -3.82 14.38
CA ALA A 195 -6.29 -3.91 13.67
C ALA A 195 -7.47 -3.69 14.62
N SER A 196 -8.60 -3.23 14.08
CA SER A 196 -9.83 -3.05 14.86
C SER A 196 -10.51 -4.39 15.22
N SER A 197 -10.02 -5.51 14.69
CA SER A 197 -10.53 -6.86 14.94
C SER A 197 -9.41 -7.82 15.35
N PRO A 198 -9.60 -8.64 16.41
CA PRO A 198 -8.63 -9.66 16.78
C PRO A 198 -8.42 -10.71 15.69
N ASP A 199 -9.46 -11.05 14.92
CA ASP A 199 -9.37 -12.01 13.81
C ASP A 199 -8.45 -11.50 12.69
N ALA A 200 -8.44 -10.19 12.46
CA ALA A 200 -7.59 -9.57 11.45
C ALA A 200 -6.11 -9.57 11.86
N VAL A 201 -5.81 -9.34 13.15
CA VAL A 201 -4.47 -9.54 13.71
C VAL A 201 -4.04 -11.01 13.59
N ALA A 202 -4.92 -11.94 13.98
CA ALA A 202 -4.62 -13.37 13.92
C ALA A 202 -4.35 -13.85 12.47
N ALA A 203 -5.08 -13.32 11.48
CA ALA A 203 -4.85 -13.62 10.08
C ALA A 203 -3.48 -13.13 9.58
N ALA A 204 -3.06 -11.93 9.97
CA ALA A 204 -1.74 -11.40 9.62
C ALA A 204 -0.60 -12.20 10.28
N VAL A 205 -0.76 -12.60 11.56
CA VAL A 205 0.20 -13.48 12.24
C VAL A 205 0.27 -14.85 11.56
N ALA A 206 -0.87 -15.42 11.17
CA ALA A 206 -0.94 -16.70 10.46
C ALA A 206 -0.31 -16.64 9.04
N ALA A 207 -0.43 -15.49 8.37
CA ALA A 207 0.23 -15.26 7.09
C ALA A 207 1.76 -15.25 7.24
N PHE A 208 2.25 -14.58 8.29
CA PHE A 208 3.68 -14.49 8.58
C PHE A 208 4.30 -15.83 8.99
N ASP A 209 3.64 -16.57 9.90
CA ASP A 209 4.14 -17.86 10.39
C ASP A 209 3.99 -19.00 9.37
N GLY A 210 3.37 -18.73 8.22
CA GLY A 210 3.14 -19.68 7.13
C GLY A 210 2.02 -20.70 7.40
N SER A 211 1.23 -20.54 8.47
CA SER A 211 0.05 -21.36 8.73
C SER A 211 -1.15 -20.99 7.85
N ALA A 212 -1.13 -19.80 7.24
CA ALA A 212 -2.03 -19.37 6.19
C ALA A 212 -1.25 -18.82 4.97
N PRO A 213 -1.82 -18.88 3.75
CA PRO A 213 -1.18 -18.29 2.58
C PRO A 213 -1.02 -16.77 2.70
N SER A 214 0.16 -16.26 2.37
CA SER A 214 0.47 -14.83 2.29
C SER A 214 0.68 -14.36 0.85
N TRP A 215 0.66 -13.04 0.62
CA TRP A 215 1.03 -12.49 -0.70
C TRP A 215 2.48 -12.82 -1.06
N ALA A 216 3.41 -12.81 -0.11
CA ALA A 216 4.81 -13.18 -0.39
C ALA A 216 4.96 -14.61 -0.93
N ALA A 217 4.04 -15.53 -0.61
CA ALA A 217 4.04 -16.90 -1.10
C ALA A 217 3.20 -17.11 -2.38
N ALA A 218 2.43 -16.11 -2.80
CA ALA A 218 1.60 -16.19 -4.00
C ALA A 218 2.41 -15.72 -5.21
N ALA A 219 2.62 -16.60 -6.19
CA ALA A 219 3.51 -16.38 -7.33
C ALA A 219 3.37 -14.99 -7.99
N GLY A 220 2.15 -14.55 -8.29
CA GLY A 220 1.93 -13.24 -8.90
C GLY A 220 2.32 -12.04 -8.02
N TYR A 221 2.14 -12.14 -6.71
CA TYR A 221 2.52 -11.06 -5.79
C TYR A 221 4.02 -11.09 -5.43
N ALA A 222 4.63 -12.27 -5.41
CA ALA A 222 6.08 -12.42 -5.21
C ALA A 222 6.87 -11.72 -6.34
N THR A 223 6.50 -11.96 -7.60
CA THR A 223 7.10 -11.29 -8.76
C THR A 223 6.92 -9.77 -8.69
N LEU A 224 5.72 -9.30 -8.31
CA LEU A 224 5.48 -7.88 -8.07
C LEU A 224 6.38 -7.32 -6.96
N ALA A 225 6.56 -8.03 -5.84
CA ALA A 225 7.39 -7.60 -4.73
C ALA A 225 8.85 -7.40 -5.16
N GLU A 226 9.41 -8.35 -5.92
CA GLU A 226 10.77 -8.28 -6.46
C GLU A 226 10.92 -7.06 -7.39
N ARG A 227 9.95 -6.84 -8.28
CA ARG A 227 9.92 -5.69 -9.19
C ARG A 227 9.65 -4.36 -8.50
N LEU A 228 9.17 -4.38 -7.26
CA LEU A 228 8.95 -3.18 -6.46
C LEU A 228 10.02 -3.00 -5.38
N ALA A 229 11.05 -3.85 -5.35
CA ALA A 229 12.17 -3.71 -4.42
C ALA A 229 12.83 -2.34 -4.56
N GLY A 230 12.99 -1.63 -3.44
CA GLY A 230 13.52 -0.26 -3.39
C GLY A 230 12.51 0.84 -3.69
N SER A 231 11.21 0.51 -3.79
CA SER A 231 10.14 1.53 -3.85
C SER A 231 10.03 2.27 -2.53
N VAL A 232 9.85 3.59 -2.62
CA VAL A 232 9.66 4.45 -1.44
C VAL A 232 8.23 4.38 -0.96
N SER A 233 7.26 4.29 -1.87
CA SER A 233 5.89 3.93 -1.55
C SER A 233 5.25 3.17 -2.70
N ALA A 234 4.27 2.35 -2.36
CA ALA A 234 3.54 1.53 -3.32
C ALA A 234 2.07 1.36 -2.92
N LEU A 235 1.20 1.26 -3.92
CA LEU A 235 -0.16 0.74 -3.82
C LEU A 235 -0.20 -0.52 -4.67
N ALA A 236 -0.63 -1.64 -4.11
CA ALA A 236 -0.82 -2.89 -4.82
C ALA A 236 -2.19 -3.47 -4.50
N GLY A 237 -2.78 -4.21 -5.43
CA GLY A 237 -4.06 -4.86 -5.20
C GLY A 237 -4.36 -5.94 -6.21
N SER A 238 -5.40 -6.70 -5.90
CA SER A 238 -5.91 -7.70 -6.84
C SER A 238 -6.47 -7.04 -8.09
N GLY A 239 -6.40 -7.76 -9.21
CA GLY A 239 -6.91 -7.29 -10.47
C GLY A 239 -8.38 -6.90 -10.37
N SER A 240 -9.21 -7.76 -9.80
CA SER A 240 -10.65 -7.50 -9.64
C SER A 240 -10.95 -6.19 -8.89
N VAL A 241 -10.20 -5.87 -7.83
CA VAL A 241 -10.41 -4.64 -7.05
C VAL A 241 -9.94 -3.41 -7.83
N MET A 242 -8.82 -3.52 -8.53
CA MET A 242 -8.28 -2.43 -9.35
C MET A 242 -9.11 -2.20 -10.64
N CYS A 243 -9.75 -3.25 -11.16
CA CYS A 243 -10.66 -3.20 -12.31
C CYS A 243 -12.05 -2.63 -11.96
N MET A 244 -12.58 -2.93 -10.77
CA MET A 244 -13.97 -2.65 -10.38
C MET A 244 -14.45 -1.20 -10.66
N PRO A 245 -13.63 -0.16 -10.48
CA PRO A 245 -14.06 1.20 -10.82
C PRO A 245 -14.44 1.45 -12.28
N PHE A 246 -13.98 0.60 -13.20
CA PHE A 246 -14.20 0.72 -14.63
C PHE A 246 -15.28 -0.22 -15.15
N ASP A 247 -15.95 -0.94 -14.25
CA ASP A 247 -17.20 -1.59 -14.56
C ASP A 247 -18.25 -0.51 -14.93
N PRO A 248 -18.78 -0.50 -16.16
CA PRO A 248 -19.80 0.46 -16.58
C PRO A 248 -21.02 0.49 -15.64
N ASP A 249 -21.36 -0.65 -15.03
CA ASP A 249 -22.47 -0.77 -14.07
C ASP A 249 -22.10 -0.22 -12.67
N GLY A 250 -20.81 -0.07 -12.39
CA GLY A 250 -20.25 0.43 -11.12
C GLY A 250 -20.02 1.94 -11.07
N LEU A 251 -20.15 2.65 -12.21
CA LEU A 251 -19.97 4.10 -12.25
C LEU A 251 -21.06 4.84 -11.46
N PRO A 252 -20.72 5.96 -10.78
CA PRO A 252 -21.72 6.83 -10.17
C PRO A 252 -22.77 7.29 -11.19
N ARG A 253 -24.05 7.29 -10.80
CA ARG A 253 -25.17 7.68 -11.68
C ARG A 253 -25.12 9.14 -12.14
N ASP A 254 -24.30 9.96 -11.50
CA ASP A 254 -24.04 11.37 -11.80
C ASP A 254 -22.75 11.58 -12.60
N THR A 255 -22.11 10.52 -13.11
CA THR A 255 -21.02 10.63 -14.07
C THR A 255 -21.51 11.35 -15.31
N GLY A 256 -20.94 12.53 -15.60
CA GLY A 256 -21.35 13.35 -16.74
C GLY A 256 -21.11 12.66 -18.10
N ASP A 257 -21.87 13.07 -19.11
CA ASP A 257 -21.83 12.47 -20.47
C ASP A 257 -20.42 12.44 -21.08
N GLU A 258 -19.57 13.42 -20.76
CA GLU A 258 -18.19 13.48 -21.22
C GLU A 258 -17.32 12.36 -20.62
N ALA A 259 -17.46 12.08 -19.32
CA ALA A 259 -16.72 11.02 -18.65
C ALA A 259 -17.23 9.63 -19.08
N LEU A 260 -18.55 9.47 -19.30
CA LEU A 260 -19.12 8.26 -19.90
C LEU A 260 -18.63 8.03 -21.33
N SER A 261 -18.57 9.10 -22.14
CA SER A 261 -18.04 9.01 -23.51
C SER A 261 -16.55 8.67 -23.52
N ALA A 262 -15.76 9.25 -22.60
CA ALA A 262 -14.36 8.94 -22.43
C ALA A 262 -14.14 7.49 -22.01
N LEU A 263 -14.93 6.98 -21.06
CA LEU A 263 -14.87 5.56 -20.68
C LEU A 263 -15.26 4.66 -21.85
N ALA A 264 -16.35 4.95 -22.56
CA ALA A 264 -16.76 4.16 -23.72
C ALA A 264 -15.67 4.13 -24.81
N ALA A 265 -15.06 5.29 -25.11
CA ALA A 265 -13.94 5.36 -26.03
C ALA A 265 -12.72 4.58 -25.53
N ALA A 266 -12.42 4.61 -24.22
CA ALA A 266 -11.34 3.83 -23.63
C ALA A 266 -11.62 2.33 -23.65
N LEU A 267 -12.87 1.90 -23.46
CA LEU A 267 -13.29 0.49 -23.60
C LEU A 267 -13.18 0.04 -25.06
N GLU A 268 -13.55 0.88 -26.02
CA GLU A 268 -13.37 0.60 -27.45
C GLU A 268 -11.89 0.57 -27.84
N GLN A 269 -11.07 1.50 -27.34
CA GLN A 269 -9.62 1.53 -27.58
C GLN A 269 -8.90 0.37 -26.87
N GLY A 270 -9.39 0.01 -25.69
CA GLY A 270 -8.95 -1.13 -24.90
C GLY A 270 -9.53 -2.44 -25.39
N ALA A 271 -10.28 -2.47 -26.50
CA ALA A 271 -10.77 -3.71 -27.08
C ALA A 271 -9.59 -4.65 -27.36
N GLY A 272 -9.51 -5.73 -26.59
CA GLY A 272 -8.41 -6.70 -26.66
C GLY A 272 -7.50 -6.75 -25.43
N VAL A 273 -7.63 -5.84 -24.46
CA VAL A 273 -6.90 -5.97 -23.19
C VAL A 273 -7.39 -7.19 -22.42
N GLN A 274 -6.45 -7.90 -21.78
CA GLN A 274 -6.69 -9.10 -20.99
C GLN A 274 -6.93 -8.76 -19.52
N PRO A 275 -7.65 -9.59 -18.76
CA PRO A 275 -7.70 -9.45 -17.30
C PRO A 275 -6.32 -9.70 -16.70
N PHE A 276 -5.88 -8.81 -15.81
CA PHE A 276 -4.67 -9.00 -14.99
C PHE A 276 -5.06 -9.57 -13.62
N ALA A 277 -4.14 -10.32 -13.01
CA ALA A 277 -4.31 -10.94 -11.69
C ALA A 277 -4.05 -9.95 -10.55
N ALA A 278 -3.09 -9.03 -10.73
CA ALA A 278 -2.76 -7.98 -9.77
C ALA A 278 -2.18 -6.75 -10.48
N MET A 279 -2.27 -5.60 -9.82
CA MET A 279 -1.68 -4.35 -10.30
C MET A 279 -0.99 -3.64 -9.15
N ALA A 280 0.11 -2.95 -9.47
CA ALA A 280 0.76 -2.06 -8.54
C ALA A 280 1.13 -0.72 -9.17
N VAL A 281 1.09 0.33 -8.35
CA VAL A 281 1.60 1.66 -8.66
C VAL A 281 2.58 2.02 -7.56
N ALA A 282 3.81 2.37 -7.92
CA ALA A 282 4.84 2.72 -6.97
C ALA A 282 5.73 3.83 -7.51
N TYR A 283 6.63 4.34 -6.68
CA TYR A 283 7.73 5.15 -7.17
C TYR A 283 9.03 4.87 -6.39
N ARG A 284 10.14 5.16 -7.05
CA ARG A 284 11.50 5.12 -6.52
C ARG A 284 12.14 6.49 -6.67
N LEU A 285 13.22 6.75 -5.94
CA LEU A 285 14.02 7.96 -6.15
C LEU A 285 15.18 7.63 -7.11
N GLY A 286 15.42 8.52 -8.06
CA GLY A 286 16.61 8.50 -8.91
C GLY A 286 17.83 9.02 -8.17
N GLU A 287 18.98 9.06 -8.84
CA GLU A 287 20.25 9.53 -8.27
C GLU A 287 20.20 10.98 -7.77
N GLU A 288 19.37 11.83 -8.38
CA GLU A 288 19.19 13.24 -7.99
C GLU A 288 17.99 13.44 -7.06
N GLY A 289 17.40 12.36 -6.52
CA GLY A 289 16.24 12.42 -5.61
C GLY A 289 14.90 12.66 -6.29
N GLN A 290 14.84 12.67 -7.63
CA GLN A 290 13.61 12.83 -8.39
C GLN A 290 12.79 11.53 -8.40
N PRO A 291 11.45 11.60 -8.28
CA PRO A 291 10.62 10.40 -8.27
C PRO A 291 10.43 9.82 -9.68
N HIS A 292 10.68 8.53 -9.81
CA HIS A 292 10.39 7.71 -10.99
C HIS A 292 9.28 6.72 -10.64
N GLY A 293 8.15 6.84 -11.32
CA GLY A 293 6.99 5.99 -11.11
C GLY A 293 7.12 4.65 -11.84
N GLN A 294 6.46 3.63 -11.29
CA GLN A 294 6.28 2.33 -11.91
C GLN A 294 4.80 1.95 -11.84
N ILE A 295 4.28 1.46 -12.96
CA ILE A 295 2.94 0.86 -13.05
C ILE A 295 3.14 -0.56 -13.54
N LEU A 296 2.72 -1.53 -12.74
CA LEU A 296 2.92 -2.96 -13.00
C LEU A 296 1.58 -3.66 -13.13
N PHE A 297 1.47 -4.54 -14.13
CA PHE A 297 0.36 -5.46 -14.32
C PHE A 297 0.89 -6.88 -14.30
N GLN A 298 0.41 -7.66 -13.35
CA GLN A 298 0.73 -9.08 -13.23
C GLN A 298 -0.37 -9.90 -13.89
N TYR A 299 0.02 -10.78 -14.81
CA TYR A 299 -0.90 -11.70 -15.49
C TYR A 299 -0.73 -13.13 -14.97
N ALA A 300 -1.69 -13.98 -15.32
CA ALA A 300 -1.57 -15.42 -15.10
C ALA A 300 -0.68 -16.11 -16.14
N GLU A 301 -0.54 -15.51 -17.34
CA GLU A 301 0.21 -16.08 -18.45
C GLU A 301 1.11 -15.01 -19.11
N PRO A 302 2.37 -15.32 -19.45
CA PRO A 302 3.28 -14.40 -20.14
C PRO A 302 2.73 -13.82 -21.45
N SER A 303 2.05 -14.66 -22.24
CA SER A 303 1.44 -14.25 -23.51
C SER A 303 0.38 -13.16 -23.33
N ALA A 304 -0.34 -13.13 -22.20
CA ALA A 304 -1.30 -12.08 -21.91
C ALA A 304 -0.60 -10.73 -21.65
N ALA A 305 0.52 -10.74 -20.92
CA ALA A 305 1.33 -9.55 -20.71
C ALA A 305 1.89 -8.99 -22.03
N GLU A 306 2.40 -9.86 -22.90
CA GLU A 306 2.91 -9.49 -24.24
C GLU A 306 1.81 -8.88 -25.12
N ASN A 307 0.64 -9.49 -25.16
CA ASN A 307 -0.50 -9.00 -25.94
C ASN A 307 -1.03 -7.66 -25.41
N ASP A 308 -0.97 -7.42 -24.11
CA ASP A 308 -1.45 -6.20 -23.47
C ASP A 308 -0.43 -5.04 -23.53
N LEU A 309 0.84 -5.29 -23.85
CA LEU A 309 1.88 -4.25 -23.84
C LEU A 309 1.52 -3.04 -24.71
N ALA A 310 1.24 -3.28 -25.99
CA ALA A 310 0.90 -2.22 -26.92
C ALA A 310 -0.40 -1.48 -26.55
N PRO A 311 -1.55 -2.15 -26.32
CA PRO A 311 -2.79 -1.45 -26.00
C PRO A 311 -2.73 -0.73 -24.65
N ARG A 312 -2.14 -1.28 -23.59
CA ARG A 312 -2.04 -0.59 -22.29
C ARG A 312 -1.13 0.62 -22.35
N ARG A 313 0.00 0.50 -23.06
CA ARG A 313 0.89 1.65 -23.31
C ARG A 313 0.14 2.76 -24.04
N LEU A 314 -0.61 2.42 -25.09
CA LEU A 314 -1.41 3.40 -25.83
C LEU A 314 -2.45 4.09 -24.93
N LEU A 315 -3.17 3.33 -24.09
CA LEU A 315 -4.14 3.89 -23.15
C LEU A 315 -3.47 4.79 -22.09
N ALA A 316 -2.25 4.46 -21.65
CA ALA A 316 -1.50 5.28 -20.70
C ALA A 316 -0.93 6.55 -21.35
N GLU A 317 -0.45 6.48 -22.59
CA GLU A 317 0.14 7.62 -23.33
C GLU A 317 -0.92 8.58 -23.88
N SER A 318 -2.03 8.05 -24.40
CA SER A 318 -3.08 8.84 -25.08
C SER A 318 -4.36 9.01 -24.26
N GLY A 319 -4.47 8.33 -23.12
CA GLY A 319 -5.63 8.38 -22.25
C GLY A 319 -5.85 9.75 -21.62
N VAL A 320 -7.11 9.97 -21.23
CA VAL A 320 -7.56 11.18 -20.55
C VAL A 320 -8.01 10.86 -19.14
N SER A 321 -7.74 11.79 -18.23
CA SER A 321 -8.22 11.75 -16.86
C SER A 321 -9.75 11.90 -16.83
N LEU A 322 -10.44 10.94 -16.23
CA LEU A 322 -11.88 11.01 -15.98
C LEU A 322 -12.25 12.13 -15.01
N VAL A 323 -11.30 12.54 -14.17
CA VAL A 323 -11.50 13.59 -13.17
C VAL A 323 -11.37 14.98 -13.78
N THR A 324 -10.47 15.17 -14.75
CA THR A 324 -10.11 16.49 -15.27
C THR A 324 -10.43 16.71 -16.75
N GLY A 325 -10.77 15.65 -17.50
CA GLY A 325 -10.99 15.67 -18.95
C GLY A 325 -9.73 15.94 -19.78
N LYS A 326 -8.55 15.97 -19.15
CA LYS A 326 -7.27 16.29 -19.81
C LYS A 326 -6.40 15.05 -20.01
N PRO A 327 -5.47 15.05 -20.99
CA PRO A 327 -4.52 13.95 -21.15
C PRO A 327 -3.73 13.64 -19.87
N TYR A 328 -3.42 12.36 -19.64
CA TYR A 328 -2.59 11.95 -18.50
C TYR A 328 -1.22 12.64 -18.51
N ALA A 329 -0.57 12.75 -19.68
CA ALA A 329 0.70 13.44 -19.86
C ALA A 329 0.69 14.91 -19.39
N ALA A 330 -0.47 15.56 -19.35
CA ALA A 330 -0.60 16.95 -18.91
C ALA A 330 -0.95 17.07 -17.42
N THR A 331 -1.37 16.00 -16.75
CA THR A 331 -2.01 16.08 -15.43
C THR A 331 -1.48 15.08 -14.41
N LEU A 332 -1.09 13.88 -14.81
CA LEU A 332 -0.71 12.81 -13.91
C LEU A 332 0.74 12.38 -14.14
N PHE A 333 1.04 11.78 -15.30
CA PHE A 333 2.35 11.22 -15.62
C PHE A 333 2.58 11.12 -17.13
N THR A 334 3.84 10.98 -17.54
CA THR A 334 4.26 10.61 -18.91
C THR A 334 4.91 9.23 -18.89
N VAL A 335 4.57 8.34 -19.83
CA VAL A 335 5.25 7.05 -19.99
C VAL A 335 6.61 7.27 -20.64
N THR A 336 7.68 6.84 -19.98
CA THR A 336 9.05 6.95 -20.50
C THR A 336 9.57 5.64 -21.07
N ASP A 337 9.13 4.51 -20.49
CA ASP A 337 9.46 3.18 -20.97
C ASP A 337 8.31 2.20 -20.68
N ALA A 338 8.23 1.14 -21.47
CA ALA A 338 7.28 0.05 -21.26
C ALA A 338 7.83 -1.25 -21.81
N GLY A 339 7.74 -2.32 -21.03
CA GLY A 339 8.22 -3.65 -21.40
C GLY A 339 7.45 -4.76 -20.73
N VAL A 340 7.72 -5.98 -21.17
CA VAL A 340 7.22 -7.21 -20.56
C VAL A 340 8.41 -8.04 -20.14
N ASP A 341 8.32 -8.60 -18.95
CA ASP A 341 9.29 -9.52 -18.41
C ASP A 341 8.51 -10.63 -17.68
N ASP A 342 8.62 -11.84 -18.23
CA ASP A 342 7.75 -12.99 -17.99
C ASP A 342 6.24 -12.63 -18.10
N ASP A 343 5.51 -12.76 -17.00
CA ASP A 343 4.08 -12.49 -16.88
C ASP A 343 3.77 -11.11 -16.29
N THR A 344 4.76 -10.22 -16.25
CA THR A 344 4.58 -8.84 -15.82
C THR A 344 4.77 -7.85 -16.97
N LEU A 345 3.77 -7.00 -17.19
CA LEU A 345 3.93 -5.77 -17.97
C LEU A 345 4.30 -4.63 -17.02
N ALA A 346 5.41 -3.96 -17.30
CA ALA A 346 5.88 -2.81 -16.55
C ALA A 346 5.91 -1.55 -17.41
N MET A 347 5.37 -0.45 -16.88
CA MET A 347 5.54 0.89 -17.42
C MET A 347 6.32 1.75 -16.44
N THR A 348 7.41 2.35 -16.91
CA THR A 348 8.12 3.40 -16.19
C THR A 348 7.50 4.74 -16.56
N VAL A 349 7.19 5.55 -15.56
CA VAL A 349 6.48 6.81 -15.75
C VAL A 349 7.15 7.95 -14.99
N GLU A 350 7.16 9.14 -15.57
CA GLU A 350 7.56 10.37 -14.90
C GLU A 350 6.32 11.11 -14.40
N PRO A 351 6.14 11.34 -13.09
CA PRO A 351 5.03 12.13 -12.59
C PRO A 351 5.18 13.58 -13.03
N VAL A 352 4.08 14.20 -13.48
CA VAL A 352 4.08 15.59 -13.94
C VAL A 352 4.52 16.52 -12.80
N ASP A 353 5.39 17.48 -13.14
CA ASP A 353 6.05 18.40 -12.21
C ASP A 353 6.89 17.70 -11.12
N GLY A 354 7.30 16.45 -11.36
CA GLY A 354 8.08 15.66 -10.39
C GLY A 354 7.30 15.35 -9.11
N LYS A 355 5.96 15.37 -9.13
CA LYS A 355 5.12 15.16 -7.95
C LYS A 355 4.60 13.74 -7.87
N ALA A 356 5.30 12.87 -7.14
CA ALA A 356 4.93 11.46 -6.93
C ALA A 356 3.48 11.26 -6.46
N ARG A 357 2.92 12.21 -5.69
CA ARG A 357 1.52 12.21 -5.27
C ARG A 357 0.53 11.98 -6.41
N ARG A 358 0.83 12.48 -7.62
CA ARG A 358 -0.04 12.32 -8.79
C ARG A 358 -0.26 10.85 -9.17
N LEU A 359 0.72 9.98 -8.91
CA LEU A 359 0.64 8.55 -9.14
C LEU A 359 -0.33 7.86 -8.16
N PHE A 360 -0.48 8.37 -6.94
CA PHE A 360 -1.43 7.79 -5.98
C PHE A 360 -2.80 8.43 -6.07
N ASP A 361 -2.86 9.74 -6.34
CA ASP A 361 -4.11 10.46 -6.60
C ASP A 361 -4.91 9.80 -7.73
N MET A 362 -4.26 9.24 -8.76
CA MET A 362 -4.95 8.48 -9.80
C MET A 362 -5.60 7.20 -9.27
N VAL A 363 -4.95 6.45 -8.38
CA VAL A 363 -5.55 5.26 -7.78
C VAL A 363 -6.70 5.65 -6.85
N TYR A 364 -6.48 6.62 -5.97
CA TYR A 364 -7.45 7.09 -5.00
C TYR A 364 -8.71 7.68 -5.63
N ARG A 365 -8.56 8.36 -6.76
CA ARG A 365 -9.68 8.92 -7.53
C ARG A 365 -10.23 7.96 -8.58
N ARG A 366 -9.67 6.74 -8.68
CA ARG A 366 -10.04 5.72 -9.66
C ARG A 366 -9.93 6.23 -11.10
N ASP A 367 -8.87 6.99 -11.36
CA ASP A 367 -8.55 7.64 -12.63
C ASP A 367 -7.45 6.86 -13.38
N LEU A 368 -7.77 5.61 -13.72
CA LEU A 368 -6.83 4.62 -14.26
C LEU A 368 -7.41 3.93 -15.51
N LEU A 369 -7.85 4.66 -16.53
CA LEU A 369 -8.44 4.07 -17.75
C LEU A 369 -7.52 3.04 -18.44
N PHE A 370 -6.21 3.17 -18.29
CA PHE A 370 -5.22 2.20 -18.79
C PHE A 370 -5.20 0.87 -18.02
N ALA A 371 -5.91 0.81 -16.89
CA ALA A 371 -6.15 -0.37 -16.06
C ALA A 371 -7.56 -0.96 -16.26
N VAL A 372 -8.27 -0.55 -17.32
CA VAL A 372 -9.56 -1.15 -17.68
C VAL A 372 -9.42 -2.66 -17.93
N CYS A 373 -10.49 -3.40 -17.67
CA CYS A 373 -10.58 -4.85 -17.79
C CYS A 373 -11.79 -5.20 -18.67
N PRO A 374 -11.72 -6.32 -19.43
CA PRO A 374 -12.76 -6.71 -20.38
C PRO A 374 -14.06 -7.20 -19.74
#